data_AF-A0A498G6F6-F1
#
_entry.id   AF-A0A498G6F6-F1
#
_cell.length_a   1.000
_cell.length_b   1.000
_cell.length_c   1.000
_cell.angle_alpha   90.00
_cell.angle_beta   90.00
_cell.angle_gamma   90.00
#
_symmetry.space_group_name_H-M   'P 1'
#
loop_
_entity.id
_entity.type
_entity.pdbx_description
1 polymer ?
#
loop_
_entity_poly.entity_id
_entity_poly.type
_entity_poly.pdbx_seq_one_letter_code
_entity_poly.pdbx_strand_id
1 'polypeptide(L)'
;MVANERGQLLLIGGVAIAIVVFSTILFAHSLAVTDGITTTGSADTIERSADREASVERDLGVLAIKARGDNLDGFEGRYEHALQNYTRTHNRVVASSGGTYLNATLNKSASLGTEVNQTSDEKITNQTGAEKDWTVVSDADRIVGFNFTFTEANDDGSPSPFNITVKGANSNWWALEVYRNGTGPIKNKTIKVKNNTSPGGNSVCSAENSGVDLEVDLVAGTCNDGSGFKTFSDVTEPPYEISVTKGQKAKGTYRLVAIGNFPDSNYKSTNIGQYPIIPAVDTTYDTPSASYNRTVLVEVDDG
;
A
#
# COMPACT_ATOMS: atom_id res chain seq x y z
N MET A 1 -60.58 -84.30 18.12
CA MET A 1 -60.51 -82.83 18.23
C MET A 1 -59.08 -82.44 18.56
N VAL A 2 -58.18 -82.46 17.56
CA VAL A 2 -56.74 -82.10 17.72
C VAL A 2 -56.29 -81.42 16.43
N ALA A 3 -56.79 -80.22 16.18
CA ALA A 3 -56.37 -79.38 15.04
C ALA A 3 -56.21 -77.90 15.43
N ASN A 4 -56.42 -77.54 16.69
CA ASN A 4 -56.52 -76.13 17.11
C ASN A 4 -55.29 -75.58 17.85
N GLU A 5 -54.26 -76.39 18.11
CA GLU A 5 -53.07 -75.95 18.85
C GLU A 5 -51.87 -75.62 17.96
N ARG A 6 -51.82 -76.12 16.71
CA ARG A 6 -50.73 -75.83 15.76
C ARG A 6 -50.91 -74.51 15.01
N GLY A 7 -52.16 -74.07 14.81
CA GLY A 7 -52.45 -72.76 14.20
C GLY A 7 -52.07 -71.59 15.10
N GLN A 8 -52.23 -71.74 16.43
CA GLN A 8 -51.86 -70.71 17.40
C GLN A 8 -50.35 -70.57 17.59
N LEU A 9 -49.58 -71.67 17.54
CA LEU A 9 -48.11 -71.60 17.60
C LEU A 9 -47.49 -70.89 16.38
N LEU A 10 -48.07 -71.08 15.19
CA LEU A 10 -47.67 -70.34 13.99
C LEU A 10 -48.03 -68.86 14.06
N LEU A 11 -49.18 -68.53 14.65
CA LEU A 11 -49.64 -67.14 14.81
C LEU A 11 -48.79 -66.38 15.83
N ILE A 12 -48.41 -67.01 16.95
CA ILE A 12 -47.53 -66.42 17.96
C ILE A 12 -46.10 -66.24 17.41
N GLY A 13 -45.59 -67.22 16.65
CA GLY A 13 -44.29 -67.11 15.97
C GLY A 13 -44.26 -65.98 14.93
N GLY A 14 -45.32 -65.83 14.14
CA GLY A 14 -45.44 -64.76 13.15
C GLY A 14 -45.51 -63.36 13.77
N VAL A 15 -46.23 -63.20 14.87
CA VAL A 15 -46.32 -61.91 15.60
C VAL A 15 -44.99 -61.55 16.26
N ALA A 16 -44.27 -62.52 16.84
CA ALA A 16 -42.95 -62.27 17.43
C ALA A 16 -41.93 -61.81 16.37
N ILE A 17 -41.92 -62.42 15.19
CA ILE A 17 -41.05 -62.00 14.07
C ILE A 17 -41.45 -60.61 13.56
N ALA A 18 -42.74 -60.33 13.44
CA ALA A 18 -43.23 -59.01 13.02
C ALA A 18 -42.76 -57.90 13.99
N ILE A 19 -42.80 -58.15 15.30
CA ILE A 19 -42.34 -57.18 16.31
C ILE A 19 -40.82 -56.92 16.17
N VAL A 20 -40.00 -57.94 15.93
CA VAL A 20 -38.56 -57.79 15.72
C VAL A 20 -38.25 -57.01 14.43
N VAL A 21 -39.00 -57.25 13.36
CA VAL A 21 -38.87 -56.53 12.08
C VAL A 21 -39.33 -55.07 12.22
N PHE A 22 -40.44 -54.80 12.91
CA PHE A 22 -40.88 -53.42 13.17
C PHE A 22 -39.91 -52.67 14.10
N SER A 23 -39.31 -53.36 15.08
CA SER A 23 -38.30 -52.77 15.97
C SER A 23 -37.02 -52.42 15.20
N THR A 24 -36.58 -53.27 14.28
CA THR A 24 -35.39 -53.00 13.43
C THR A 24 -35.65 -51.88 12.42
N ILE A 25 -36.86 -51.76 11.86
CA ILE A 25 -37.24 -50.62 10.99
C ILE A 25 -37.27 -49.30 11.77
N LEU A 26 -37.72 -49.30 13.03
CA LEU A 26 -37.68 -48.11 13.89
C LEU A 26 -36.23 -47.69 14.23
N PHE A 27 -35.32 -48.63 14.45
CA PHE A 27 -33.90 -48.32 14.57
C PHE A 27 -33.26 -47.83 13.25
N ALA A 28 -33.70 -48.35 12.10
CA ALA A 28 -33.25 -47.87 10.79
C ALA A 28 -33.75 -46.44 10.48
N HIS A 29 -34.92 -46.04 10.99
CA HIS A 29 -35.42 -44.66 10.84
C HIS A 29 -34.91 -43.68 11.90
N SER A 30 -34.35 -44.16 13.02
CA SER A 30 -33.71 -43.28 14.02
C SER A 30 -32.22 -43.01 13.75
N LEU A 31 -31.64 -43.60 12.70
CA LEU A 31 -30.31 -43.24 12.16
C LEU A 31 -30.39 -42.42 10.87
N ALA A 32 -31.60 -42.11 10.37
CA ALA A 32 -31.81 -41.25 9.20
C ALA A 32 -31.98 -39.76 9.54
N VAL A 33 -31.45 -39.30 10.69
CA VAL A 33 -31.41 -37.85 11.04
C VAL A 33 -29.99 -37.37 11.41
N THR A 34 -28.97 -38.22 11.44
CA THR A 34 -27.63 -37.75 11.82
C THR A 34 -26.49 -38.48 11.11
N ASP A 35 -26.51 -38.52 9.77
CA ASP A 35 -25.31 -38.75 8.93
C ASP A 35 -25.48 -38.13 7.53
N GLY A 36 -26.14 -36.97 7.48
CA GLY A 36 -26.21 -36.08 6.31
C GLY A 36 -25.50 -34.74 6.54
N ILE A 37 -24.67 -34.62 7.58
CA ILE A 37 -23.79 -33.47 7.80
C ILE A 37 -22.39 -34.01 7.99
N THR A 38 -21.67 -34.23 6.90
CA THR A 38 -20.20 -34.28 6.85
C THR A 38 -19.78 -34.50 5.40
N THR A 39 -19.90 -33.44 4.58
CA THR A 39 -18.98 -33.08 3.47
C THR A 39 -19.55 -32.01 2.52
N THR A 40 -20.86 -31.75 2.48
CA THR A 40 -21.42 -30.60 1.73
C THR A 40 -21.35 -29.28 2.49
N GLY A 41 -21.47 -29.34 3.83
CA GLY A 41 -21.32 -28.17 4.69
C GLY A 41 -19.91 -27.59 4.73
N SER A 42 -18.88 -28.35 4.33
CA SER A 42 -17.50 -27.86 4.29
C SER A 42 -17.20 -27.08 3.02
N ALA A 43 -17.69 -27.51 1.85
CA ALA A 43 -17.47 -26.77 0.60
C ALA A 43 -18.26 -25.44 0.59
N ASP A 44 -19.54 -25.46 0.94
CA ASP A 44 -20.39 -24.24 0.98
C ASP A 44 -19.93 -23.22 2.04
N THR A 45 -19.41 -23.67 3.19
CA THR A 45 -18.87 -22.76 4.21
C THR A 45 -17.48 -22.24 3.85
N ILE A 46 -16.65 -23.05 3.18
CA ILE A 46 -15.34 -22.61 2.67
C ILE A 46 -15.52 -21.61 1.51
N GLU A 47 -16.38 -21.89 0.53
CA GLU A 47 -16.68 -20.96 -0.57
C GLU A 47 -17.27 -19.64 -0.03
N ARG A 48 -18.22 -19.71 0.91
CA ARG A 48 -18.77 -18.50 1.56
C ARG A 48 -17.75 -17.74 2.41
N SER A 49 -16.76 -18.42 2.98
CA SER A 49 -15.69 -17.75 3.75
C SER A 49 -14.70 -17.07 2.80
N ALA A 50 -14.31 -17.75 1.73
CA ALA A 50 -13.44 -17.18 0.69
C ALA A 50 -14.08 -15.96 -0.01
N ASP A 51 -15.38 -16.03 -0.35
CA ASP A 51 -16.11 -14.89 -0.93
C ASP A 51 -16.19 -13.69 0.02
N ARG A 52 -16.35 -13.96 1.32
CA ARG A 52 -16.37 -12.91 2.36
C ARG A 52 -14.99 -12.30 2.54
N GLU A 53 -13.94 -13.11 2.57
CA GLU A 53 -12.56 -12.65 2.64
C GLU A 53 -12.23 -11.75 1.45
N ALA A 54 -12.52 -12.20 0.23
CA ALA A 54 -12.32 -11.42 -0.98
C ALA A 54 -13.12 -10.11 -0.98
N SER A 55 -14.33 -10.11 -0.39
CA SER A 55 -15.11 -8.88 -0.21
C SER A 55 -14.45 -7.92 0.78
N VAL A 56 -13.97 -8.41 1.92
CA VAL A 56 -13.27 -7.57 2.91
C VAL A 56 -12.00 -6.99 2.30
N GLU A 57 -11.18 -7.79 1.62
CA GLU A 57 -9.96 -7.30 0.96
C GLU A 57 -10.25 -6.22 -0.08
N ARG A 58 -11.29 -6.43 -0.91
CA ARG A 58 -11.73 -5.43 -1.88
C ARG A 58 -12.18 -4.14 -1.20
N ASP A 59 -12.96 -4.25 -0.13
CA ASP A 59 -13.43 -3.08 0.62
C ASP A 59 -12.26 -2.32 1.26
N LEU A 60 -11.26 -3.03 1.80
CA LEU A 60 -10.02 -2.41 2.31
C LEU A 60 -9.29 -1.64 1.20
N GLY A 61 -9.16 -2.22 0.00
CA GLY A 61 -8.58 -1.54 -1.16
C GLY A 61 -9.32 -0.25 -1.54
N VAL A 62 -10.65 -0.31 -1.60
CA VAL A 62 -11.49 0.86 -1.89
C VAL A 62 -11.34 1.94 -0.82
N LEU A 63 -11.26 1.55 0.45
CA LEU A 63 -11.02 2.48 1.57
C LEU A 63 -9.63 3.11 1.48
N ALA A 64 -8.60 2.35 1.10
CA ALA A 64 -7.25 2.85 0.95
C ALA A 64 -7.15 3.87 -0.18
N ILE A 65 -7.75 3.59 -1.35
CA ILE A 65 -7.84 4.54 -2.47
C ILE A 65 -8.54 5.83 -2.05
N LYS A 66 -9.73 5.72 -1.41
CA LYS A 66 -10.49 6.89 -0.95
C LYS A 66 -9.78 7.69 0.14
N ALA A 67 -9.09 7.01 1.05
CA ALA A 67 -8.33 7.67 2.11
C ALA A 67 -7.08 8.36 1.57
N ARG A 68 -6.44 7.80 0.53
CA ARG A 68 -5.32 8.45 -0.15
C ARG A 68 -5.79 9.72 -0.84
N GLY A 69 -6.79 9.62 -1.72
CA GLY A 69 -7.23 10.75 -2.54
C GLY A 69 -6.05 11.37 -3.31
N ASP A 70 -6.11 12.69 -3.55
CA ASP A 70 -5.08 13.40 -4.33
C ASP A 70 -3.87 13.85 -3.49
N ASN A 71 -3.86 13.59 -2.17
CA ASN A 71 -2.79 14.08 -1.29
C ASN A 71 -2.28 12.99 -0.34
N LEU A 72 -0.97 12.80 -0.34
CA LEU A 72 -0.25 11.88 0.55
C LEU A 72 -0.29 12.31 2.03
N ASP A 73 -0.47 13.61 2.31
CA ASP A 73 -0.47 14.11 3.68
C ASP A 73 -1.66 13.59 4.47
N GLY A 74 -1.40 13.04 5.66
CA GLY A 74 -2.44 12.56 6.56
C GLY A 74 -3.18 11.31 6.09
N PHE A 75 -2.66 10.63 5.05
CA PHE A 75 -3.21 9.35 4.56
C PHE A 75 -3.41 8.34 5.69
N GLU A 76 -2.39 8.13 6.53
CA GLU A 76 -2.46 7.15 7.63
C GLU A 76 -3.65 7.40 8.55
N GLY A 77 -3.81 8.64 9.04
CA GLY A 77 -4.88 8.99 9.96
C GLY A 77 -6.27 8.89 9.30
N ARG A 78 -6.39 9.28 8.03
CA ARG A 78 -7.64 9.11 7.26
C ARG A 78 -7.97 7.64 7.07
N TYR A 79 -6.98 6.80 6.76
CA TYR A 79 -7.17 5.38 6.52
C TYR A 79 -7.50 4.63 7.82
N GLU A 80 -6.79 4.91 8.91
CA GLU A 80 -7.12 4.40 10.25
C GLU A 80 -8.57 4.74 10.64
N HIS A 81 -8.98 5.99 10.43
CA HIS A 81 -10.35 6.41 10.72
C HIS A 81 -11.39 5.70 9.83
N ALA A 82 -11.05 5.49 8.55
CA ALA A 82 -11.88 4.74 7.61
C ALA A 82 -12.04 3.27 8.03
N LEU A 83 -10.96 2.61 8.47
CA LEU A 83 -10.97 1.24 8.98
C LEU A 83 -11.81 1.10 10.26
N GLN A 84 -11.70 2.07 11.19
CA GLN A 84 -12.52 2.11 12.41
C GLN A 84 -14.02 2.25 12.08
N ASN A 85 -14.35 3.16 11.17
CA ASN A 85 -15.74 3.37 10.74
C ASN A 85 -16.30 2.16 9.98
N TYR A 86 -15.48 1.52 9.14
CA TYR A 86 -15.83 0.30 8.43
C TYR A 86 -16.11 -0.84 9.42
N THR A 87 -15.18 -1.11 10.34
CA THR A 87 -15.33 -2.08 11.43
C THR A 87 -16.62 -1.86 12.22
N ARG A 88 -16.86 -0.63 12.67
CA ARG A 88 -18.06 -0.28 13.46
C ARG A 88 -19.35 -0.48 12.66
N THR A 89 -19.37 -0.08 11.40
CA THR A 89 -20.55 -0.16 10.54
C THR A 89 -20.84 -1.61 10.16
N HIS A 90 -19.80 -2.36 9.76
CA HIS A 90 -19.88 -3.78 9.45
C HIS A 90 -20.47 -4.54 10.64
N ASN A 91 -19.87 -4.39 11.83
CA ASN A 91 -20.34 -5.05 13.05
C ASN A 91 -21.78 -4.68 13.41
N ARG A 92 -22.21 -3.43 13.21
CA ARG A 92 -23.60 -3.02 13.46
C ARG A 92 -24.58 -3.73 12.52
N VAL A 93 -24.23 -3.90 11.25
CA VAL A 93 -25.09 -4.54 10.25
C VAL A 93 -25.18 -6.04 10.53
N VAL A 94 -24.04 -6.71 10.73
CA VAL A 94 -23.99 -8.17 10.88
C VAL A 94 -24.34 -8.66 12.30
N ALA A 95 -24.29 -7.80 13.31
CA ALA A 95 -24.78 -8.12 14.66
C ALA A 95 -26.27 -8.53 14.64
N SER A 96 -27.05 -8.01 13.68
CA SER A 96 -28.45 -8.39 13.51
C SER A 96 -28.64 -9.80 12.90
N SER A 97 -27.61 -10.35 12.24
CA SER A 97 -27.72 -11.56 11.41
C SER A 97 -27.00 -12.79 11.92
N GLY A 98 -26.25 -12.73 13.04
CA GLY A 98 -25.70 -13.95 13.65
C GLY A 98 -24.34 -13.85 14.35
N GLY A 99 -24.06 -12.77 15.09
CA GLY A 99 -22.87 -12.73 15.96
C GLY A 99 -21.53 -12.75 15.20
N THR A 100 -21.48 -12.10 14.04
CA THR A 100 -20.24 -11.87 13.31
C THR A 100 -19.51 -10.64 13.87
N TYR A 101 -18.19 -10.74 14.00
CA TYR A 101 -17.33 -9.67 14.42
C TYR A 101 -16.17 -9.53 13.45
N LEU A 102 -15.96 -8.33 12.94
CA LEU A 102 -14.79 -7.93 12.15
C LEU A 102 -14.05 -6.86 12.95
N ASN A 103 -12.73 -6.91 12.93
CA ASN A 103 -11.86 -5.82 13.35
C ASN A 103 -10.75 -5.65 12.33
N ALA A 104 -10.59 -4.45 11.79
CA ALA A 104 -9.54 -4.11 10.84
C ALA A 104 -8.70 -2.95 11.40
N THR A 105 -7.39 -3.15 11.56
CA THR A 105 -6.45 -2.16 12.11
C THR A 105 -5.25 -2.01 11.20
N LEU A 106 -4.79 -0.78 10.95
CA LEU A 106 -3.58 -0.53 10.18
C LEU A 106 -2.35 -0.99 10.97
N ASN A 107 -1.58 -1.90 10.40
CA ASN A 107 -0.28 -2.31 10.91
C ASN A 107 0.81 -1.52 10.19
N LYS A 108 1.23 -0.41 10.79
CA LYS A 108 2.28 0.43 10.21
C LYS A 108 3.56 -0.37 9.99
N SER A 109 4.01 -1.12 11.00
CA SER A 109 5.26 -1.89 10.96
C SER A 109 5.34 -2.92 9.83
N ALA A 110 4.21 -3.55 9.48
CA ALA A 110 4.13 -4.52 8.38
C ALA A 110 3.81 -3.86 7.02
N SER A 111 3.48 -2.57 6.99
CA SER A 111 3.20 -1.84 5.76
C SER A 111 4.49 -1.57 4.98
N LEU A 112 4.39 -1.58 3.65
CA LEU A 112 5.54 -1.33 2.79
C LEU A 112 5.58 0.14 2.36
N GLY A 113 6.77 0.71 2.43
CA GLY A 113 7.06 2.07 2.00
C GLY A 113 7.72 2.90 3.09
N THR A 114 8.49 3.88 2.63
CA THR A 114 9.28 4.77 3.46
C THR A 114 9.07 6.19 2.95
N GLU A 115 8.90 7.11 3.88
CA GLU A 115 8.90 8.54 3.64
C GLU A 115 10.21 9.13 4.17
N VAL A 116 10.87 9.91 3.32
CA VAL A 116 11.93 10.82 3.72
C VAL A 116 11.43 12.24 3.53
N ASN A 117 11.49 13.04 4.58
CA ASN A 117 11.01 14.42 4.60
C ASN A 117 12.01 15.33 5.31
N GLN A 118 12.65 16.23 4.56
CA GLN A 118 13.43 17.34 5.10
C GLN A 118 12.54 18.58 5.15
N THR A 119 12.09 18.94 6.36
CA THR A 119 11.22 20.09 6.58
C THR A 119 11.96 21.39 6.87
N SER A 120 13.23 21.32 7.28
CA SER A 120 14.06 22.50 7.48
C SER A 120 14.67 22.98 6.16
N ASP A 121 14.64 24.30 5.97
CA ASP A 121 15.31 24.97 4.85
C ASP A 121 16.84 24.90 5.06
N GLU A 122 17.44 23.82 4.56
CA GLU A 122 18.85 23.46 4.72
C GLU A 122 19.45 23.01 3.38
N LYS A 123 20.76 22.76 3.36
CA LYS A 123 21.43 22.16 2.20
C LYS A 123 20.91 20.73 1.98
N ILE A 124 20.84 20.31 0.72
CA ILE A 124 20.29 18.99 0.35
C ILE A 124 21.44 17.96 0.37
N THR A 125 21.97 17.70 1.56
CA THR A 125 23.10 16.78 1.80
C THR A 125 22.68 15.60 2.68
N ASN A 126 23.54 14.61 2.82
CA ASN A 126 23.34 13.54 3.80
C ASN A 126 23.27 14.08 5.24
N GLN A 127 22.90 13.22 6.19
CA GLN A 127 22.73 13.54 7.61
C GLN A 127 23.88 14.34 8.23
N THR A 128 25.12 14.02 7.86
CA THR A 128 26.33 14.65 8.43
C THR A 128 26.69 15.98 7.75
N GLY A 129 26.13 16.24 6.56
CA GLY A 129 26.52 17.35 5.69
C GLY A 129 27.93 17.22 5.10
N ALA A 130 28.64 16.13 5.39
CA ALA A 130 29.99 15.88 4.90
C ALA A 130 29.97 15.33 3.46
N GLU A 131 28.98 14.49 3.15
CA GLU A 131 28.82 13.93 1.81
C GLU A 131 27.94 14.85 0.97
N LYS A 132 28.60 15.38 -0.05
CA LYS A 132 28.02 16.28 -1.05
C LYS A 132 27.33 15.51 -2.17
N ASP A 133 27.78 14.29 -2.39
CA ASP A 133 27.29 13.36 -3.38
C ASP A 133 26.84 12.12 -2.59
N TRP A 134 25.56 11.76 -2.65
CA TRP A 134 24.97 10.73 -1.82
C TRP A 134 23.79 10.05 -2.51
N THR A 135 23.57 8.77 -2.19
CA THR A 135 22.43 7.99 -2.70
C THR A 135 21.23 8.20 -1.81
N VAL A 136 20.12 8.65 -2.40
CA VAL A 136 18.86 8.90 -1.70
C VAL A 136 18.16 7.56 -1.47
N VAL A 137 17.86 6.85 -2.56
CA VAL A 137 17.24 5.53 -2.50
C VAL A 137 17.85 4.66 -3.60
N SER A 138 18.08 3.38 -3.29
CA SER A 138 18.41 2.36 -4.27
C SER A 138 17.27 1.35 -4.38
N ASP A 139 17.21 0.65 -5.50
CA ASP A 139 16.23 -0.42 -5.74
C ASP A 139 14.79 0.02 -5.47
N ALA A 140 14.42 1.23 -5.89
CA ALA A 140 13.10 1.79 -5.66
C ALA A 140 12.10 1.28 -6.70
N ASP A 141 11.23 0.35 -6.29
CA ASP A 141 10.23 -0.26 -7.18
C ASP A 141 9.06 0.69 -7.48
N ARG A 142 8.68 1.52 -6.50
CA ARG A 142 7.53 2.42 -6.60
C ARG A 142 7.82 3.73 -5.88
N ILE A 143 7.58 4.84 -6.57
CA ILE A 143 7.71 6.21 -6.03
C ILE A 143 6.36 6.87 -6.17
N VAL A 144 5.72 7.25 -5.06
CA VAL A 144 4.39 7.87 -5.06
C VAL A 144 4.41 9.36 -4.73
N GLY A 145 5.52 9.86 -4.18
CA GLY A 145 5.73 11.28 -3.95
C GLY A 145 7.20 11.62 -4.11
N PHE A 146 7.51 12.68 -4.85
CA PHE A 146 8.89 13.14 -5.01
C PHE A 146 8.92 14.63 -5.32
N ASN A 147 8.98 15.44 -4.26
CA ASN A 147 8.82 16.89 -4.33
C ASN A 147 10.05 17.59 -3.74
N PHE A 148 10.41 18.72 -4.35
CA PHE A 148 11.42 19.63 -3.83
C PHE A 148 10.87 21.05 -3.79
N THR A 149 11.26 21.79 -2.75
CA THR A 149 11.09 23.25 -2.72
C THR A 149 12.47 23.86 -2.61
N PHE A 150 12.95 24.46 -3.68
CA PHE A 150 14.24 25.14 -3.70
C PHE A 150 14.07 26.59 -3.28
N THR A 151 14.75 26.98 -2.20
CA THR A 151 14.77 28.37 -1.71
C THR A 151 15.91 29.15 -2.37
N GLU A 152 17.08 28.51 -2.51
CA GLU A 152 18.28 29.13 -3.09
C GLU A 152 19.10 28.16 -3.94
N ALA A 153 19.62 28.65 -5.07
CA ALA A 153 20.71 28.03 -5.81
C ALA A 153 22.02 28.81 -5.55
N ASN A 154 23.05 28.10 -5.09
CA ASN A 154 24.32 28.71 -4.71
C ASN A 154 25.37 28.71 -5.84
N ASP A 155 25.00 28.26 -7.04
CA ASP A 155 25.94 28.02 -8.12
C ASP A 155 25.83 29.04 -9.27
N ASP A 156 26.76 29.99 -9.34
CA ASP A 156 26.86 30.95 -10.43
C ASP A 156 27.44 30.32 -11.71
N GLY A 157 26.58 29.70 -12.53
CA GLY A 157 26.96 29.24 -13.86
C GLY A 157 28.19 28.31 -13.92
N SER A 158 28.45 27.51 -12.88
CA SER A 158 29.58 26.57 -12.83
C SER A 158 29.31 25.36 -13.73
N PRO A 159 30.37 24.69 -14.26
CA PRO A 159 30.23 23.43 -15.00
C PRO A 159 29.70 22.25 -14.17
N SER A 160 29.29 22.45 -12.91
CA SER A 160 28.91 21.37 -11.99
C SER A 160 27.80 21.81 -11.03
N PRO A 161 26.57 22.00 -11.54
CA PRO A 161 25.41 22.40 -10.75
C PRO A 161 25.01 21.35 -9.71
N PHE A 162 24.10 21.73 -8.81
CA PHE A 162 23.35 20.73 -8.04
C PHE A 162 22.61 19.82 -9.02
N ASN A 163 22.66 18.52 -8.81
CA ASN A 163 22.07 17.57 -9.74
C ASN A 163 21.45 16.37 -9.03
N ILE A 164 20.19 16.07 -9.36
CA ILE A 164 19.48 14.85 -8.98
C ILE A 164 19.49 13.94 -10.19
N THR A 165 19.99 12.71 -10.03
CA THR A 165 20.00 11.70 -11.11
C THR A 165 19.14 10.51 -10.69
N VAL A 166 18.23 10.13 -11.57
CA VAL A 166 17.41 8.92 -11.47
C VAL A 166 17.86 7.96 -12.56
N LYS A 167 18.32 6.77 -12.18
CA LYS A 167 18.66 5.69 -13.12
C LYS A 167 17.63 4.59 -12.99
N GLY A 168 17.14 4.08 -14.11
CA GLY A 168 16.28 2.90 -14.12
C GLY A 168 17.03 1.63 -14.50
N ALA A 169 16.37 0.49 -14.36
CA ALA A 169 16.92 -0.82 -14.70
C ALA A 169 17.23 -0.98 -16.21
N ASN A 170 16.55 -0.21 -17.06
CA ASN A 170 16.74 -0.20 -18.52
C ASN A 170 18.01 0.56 -18.98
N SER A 171 18.93 0.90 -18.07
CA SER A 171 20.14 1.72 -18.34
C SER A 171 19.87 3.15 -18.82
N ASN A 172 18.60 3.56 -18.89
CA ASN A 172 18.26 4.96 -19.09
C ASN A 172 18.41 5.73 -17.77
N TRP A 173 18.66 7.01 -17.92
CA TRP A 173 18.80 7.97 -16.85
C TRP A 173 18.02 9.24 -17.18
N TRP A 174 17.57 9.85 -16.11
CA TRP A 174 16.94 11.16 -16.09
C TRP A 174 17.66 12.00 -15.04
N ALA A 175 17.85 13.28 -15.30
CA ALA A 175 18.50 14.16 -14.36
C ALA A 175 17.88 15.55 -14.32
N LEU A 176 17.91 16.15 -13.14
CA LEU A 176 17.49 17.52 -12.89
C LEU A 176 18.66 18.30 -12.30
N GLU A 177 19.03 19.37 -12.99
CA GLU A 177 20.04 20.31 -12.55
C GLU A 177 19.41 21.61 -12.04
N VAL A 178 19.89 22.09 -10.89
CA VAL A 178 19.53 23.41 -10.36
C VAL A 178 20.77 24.28 -10.33
N TYR A 179 20.66 25.46 -10.94
CA TYR A 179 21.77 26.41 -11.03
C TYR A 179 21.27 27.85 -10.98
N ARG A 180 22.17 28.76 -10.61
CA ARG A 180 21.91 30.19 -10.62
C ARG A 180 22.35 30.79 -11.96
N ASN A 181 21.47 31.52 -12.63
CA ASN A 181 21.72 32.20 -13.90
C ASN A 181 21.27 33.66 -13.88
N GLY A 182 21.83 34.46 -14.80
CA GLY A 182 21.53 35.88 -14.94
C GLY A 182 22.76 36.78 -14.82
N THR A 183 22.71 37.92 -15.51
CA THR A 183 23.74 38.95 -15.50
C THR A 183 23.15 40.22 -14.90
N GLY A 184 23.16 40.33 -13.57
CA GLY A 184 22.54 41.45 -12.86
C GLY A 184 22.60 41.28 -11.34
N PRO A 185 22.11 42.26 -10.57
CA PRO A 185 22.03 42.17 -9.11
C PRO A 185 21.02 41.11 -8.66
N ILE A 186 19.96 40.89 -9.44
CA ILE A 186 19.00 39.80 -9.27
C ILE A 186 19.44 38.66 -10.18
N LYS A 187 19.60 37.48 -9.59
CA LYS A 187 19.87 36.24 -10.31
C LYS A 187 18.70 35.30 -10.11
N ASN A 188 18.47 34.43 -11.07
CA ASN A 188 17.40 33.44 -11.01
C ASN A 188 18.00 32.08 -10.66
N LYS A 189 17.25 31.27 -9.91
CA LYS A 189 17.46 29.84 -9.83
C LYS A 189 16.67 29.19 -10.95
N THR A 190 17.34 28.38 -11.75
CA THR A 190 16.79 27.75 -12.94
C THR A 190 16.98 26.25 -12.87
N ILE A 191 15.94 25.53 -13.30
CA ILE A 191 15.90 24.08 -13.38
C ILE A 191 16.06 23.66 -14.82
N LYS A 192 16.93 22.69 -15.02
CA LYS A 192 17.17 22.06 -16.32
C LYS A 192 17.03 20.56 -16.22
N VAL A 193 16.22 19.98 -17.10
CA VAL A 193 16.00 18.55 -17.16
C VAL A 193 16.78 17.95 -18.33
N LYS A 194 17.46 16.84 -18.07
CA LYS A 194 18.29 16.08 -19.02
C LYS A 194 17.91 14.60 -18.97
N ASN A 195 18.16 13.90 -20.07
CA ASN A 195 18.04 12.45 -20.13
C ASN A 195 18.87 11.88 -21.29
N ASN A 196 18.84 10.57 -21.52
CA ASN A 196 19.59 9.91 -22.60
C ASN A 196 19.30 10.49 -23.99
N THR A 197 18.05 10.86 -24.26
CA THR A 197 17.61 11.38 -25.58
C THR A 197 17.86 12.88 -25.75
N SER A 198 18.02 13.60 -24.64
CA SER A 198 18.32 15.04 -24.58
C SER A 198 19.40 15.28 -23.52
N PRO A 199 20.66 14.88 -23.80
CA PRO A 199 21.76 15.04 -22.84
C PRO A 199 22.12 16.52 -22.63
N GLY A 200 21.83 17.35 -23.63
CA GLY A 200 21.96 18.80 -23.54
C GLY A 200 20.97 19.42 -22.56
N GLY A 201 19.78 18.84 -22.42
CA GLY A 201 18.70 19.25 -21.52
C GLY A 201 18.01 20.57 -21.87
N ASN A 202 16.83 20.77 -21.30
CA ASN A 202 16.03 21.98 -21.49
C ASN A 202 15.77 22.66 -20.15
N SER A 203 15.84 23.99 -20.11
CA SER A 203 15.37 24.75 -18.96
C SER A 203 13.86 24.68 -18.90
N VAL A 204 13.30 24.29 -17.75
CA VAL A 204 11.87 24.01 -17.57
C VAL A 204 11.21 24.96 -16.59
N CYS A 205 11.94 25.41 -15.57
CA CYS A 205 11.43 26.29 -14.52
C CYS A 205 12.48 27.33 -14.12
N SER A 206 12.04 28.53 -13.75
CA SER A 206 12.95 29.60 -13.31
C SER A 206 12.22 30.56 -12.39
N ALA A 207 12.84 30.91 -11.27
CA ALA A 207 12.33 31.89 -10.33
C ALA A 207 13.49 32.74 -9.78
N GLU A 208 13.19 33.88 -9.16
CA GLU A 208 14.21 34.69 -8.49
C GLU A 208 14.95 33.84 -7.45
N ASN A 209 16.28 33.98 -7.36
CA ASN A 209 17.09 33.11 -6.51
C ASN A 209 16.87 33.35 -5.01
N SER A 210 16.26 34.46 -4.63
CA SER A 210 16.01 34.83 -3.24
C SER A 210 14.64 35.49 -3.13
N GLY A 211 13.86 35.09 -2.13
CA GLY A 211 12.54 35.69 -1.84
C GLY A 211 11.35 35.05 -2.57
N VAL A 212 11.59 34.11 -3.49
CA VAL A 212 10.56 33.29 -4.14
C VAL A 212 10.99 31.83 -4.03
N ASP A 213 10.09 30.93 -3.67
CA ASP A 213 10.38 29.50 -3.61
C ASP A 213 10.06 28.83 -4.95
N LEU A 214 10.92 27.92 -5.39
CA LEU A 214 10.69 27.14 -6.62
C LEU A 214 10.29 25.72 -6.24
N GLU A 215 9.00 25.45 -6.29
CA GLU A 215 8.39 24.16 -5.98
C GLU A 215 8.36 23.28 -7.23
N VAL A 216 8.73 22.01 -7.06
CA VAL A 216 8.87 21.04 -8.15
C VAL A 216 8.29 19.71 -7.71
N ASP A 217 7.42 19.15 -8.55
CA ASP A 217 6.95 17.77 -8.43
C ASP A 217 7.60 16.93 -9.54
N LEU A 218 8.44 15.98 -9.14
CA LEU A 218 9.19 15.11 -10.06
C LEU A 218 8.37 13.92 -10.53
N VAL A 219 7.31 13.56 -9.82
CA VAL A 219 6.37 12.50 -10.22
C VAL A 219 5.38 13.03 -11.26
N ALA A 220 4.84 14.24 -11.02
CA ALA A 220 3.91 14.90 -11.93
C ALA A 220 4.60 15.67 -13.06
N GLY A 221 5.89 16.00 -12.90
CA GLY A 221 6.64 16.77 -13.90
C GLY A 221 6.22 18.23 -13.96
N THR A 222 5.94 18.84 -12.81
CA THR A 222 5.42 20.21 -12.73
C THR A 222 6.27 21.10 -11.83
N CYS A 223 6.12 22.41 -12.00
CA CYS A 223 6.70 23.40 -11.11
C CYS A 223 5.82 24.66 -11.09
N ASN A 224 5.87 25.40 -9.99
CA ASN A 224 5.05 26.61 -9.80
C ASN A 224 5.40 27.74 -10.78
N ASP A 225 6.68 27.90 -11.13
CA ASP A 225 7.19 28.91 -12.06
C ASP A 225 7.86 28.29 -13.31
N GLY A 226 7.10 27.54 -14.10
CA GLY A 226 7.62 26.96 -15.34
C GLY A 226 6.62 26.19 -16.18
N SER A 227 7.14 25.55 -17.22
CA SER A 227 6.40 24.60 -18.04
C SER A 227 6.54 23.19 -17.45
N GLY A 228 5.51 22.36 -17.58
CA GLY A 228 5.64 20.94 -17.28
C GLY A 228 6.77 20.28 -18.09
N PHE A 229 7.31 19.18 -17.56
CA PHE A 229 8.45 18.47 -18.13
C PHE A 229 8.25 16.96 -18.09
N LYS A 230 8.94 16.28 -19.02
CA LYS A 230 8.98 14.83 -19.07
C LYS A 230 9.67 14.28 -17.82
N THR A 231 9.02 13.41 -17.08
CA THR A 231 9.49 12.91 -15.79
C THR A 231 10.46 11.75 -15.96
N PHE A 232 10.99 11.25 -14.84
CA PHE A 232 11.85 10.07 -14.85
C PHE A 232 11.08 8.81 -15.26
N SER A 233 9.80 8.67 -14.90
CA SER A 233 8.98 7.50 -15.25
C SER A 233 8.64 7.43 -16.74
N ASP A 234 8.65 8.57 -17.44
CA ASP A 234 8.44 8.58 -18.90
C ASP A 234 9.68 8.14 -19.70
N VAL A 235 10.84 7.98 -19.06
CA VAL A 235 12.15 7.72 -19.71
C VAL A 235 12.85 6.48 -19.18
N THR A 236 12.65 6.19 -17.90
CA THR A 236 13.32 5.12 -17.16
C THR A 236 12.26 4.19 -16.57
N GLU A 237 12.65 2.96 -16.26
CA GLU A 237 11.77 1.94 -15.68
C GLU A 237 12.30 1.50 -14.31
N PRO A 238 11.41 1.14 -13.37
CA PRO A 238 11.83 0.64 -12.06
C PRO A 238 12.57 -0.72 -12.21
N PRO A 239 13.35 -1.12 -11.20
CA PRO A 239 13.70 -0.36 -10.00
C PRO A 239 14.56 0.86 -10.30
N TYR A 240 14.35 1.94 -9.54
CA TYR A 240 15.07 3.20 -9.67
C TYR A 240 16.20 3.34 -8.64
N GLU A 241 17.30 3.96 -9.05
CA GLU A 241 18.35 4.48 -8.18
C GLU A 241 18.32 6.01 -8.25
N ILE A 242 18.10 6.67 -7.11
CA ILE A 242 18.09 8.13 -7.00
C ILE A 242 19.35 8.57 -6.27
N SER A 243 20.11 9.46 -6.89
CA SER A 243 21.31 10.05 -6.30
C SER A 243 21.29 11.57 -6.41
N VAL A 244 21.82 12.22 -5.38
CA VAL A 244 22.07 13.66 -5.36
C VAL A 244 23.56 13.88 -5.47
N THR A 245 23.95 14.83 -6.33
CA THR A 245 25.33 15.29 -6.45
C THR A 245 25.38 16.80 -6.25
N LYS A 246 26.44 17.25 -5.57
CA LYS A 246 26.65 18.65 -5.16
C LYS A 246 25.48 19.20 -4.33
N GLY A 247 24.97 18.40 -3.41
CA GLY A 247 23.89 18.75 -2.48
C GLY A 247 24.04 20.09 -1.75
N GLN A 248 25.26 20.50 -1.46
CA GLN A 248 25.59 21.78 -0.82
C GLN A 248 25.36 23.01 -1.72
N LYS A 249 25.13 22.83 -3.03
CA LYS A 249 24.92 23.91 -4.00
C LYS A 249 23.45 24.31 -4.15
N ALA A 250 22.53 23.61 -3.49
CA ALA A 250 21.13 24.00 -3.40
C ALA A 250 20.69 23.99 -1.92
N LYS A 251 19.71 24.83 -1.61
CA LYS A 251 19.08 24.92 -0.31
C LYS A 251 17.57 24.75 -0.49
N GLY A 252 16.93 24.06 0.44
CA GLY A 252 15.50 23.85 0.40
C GLY A 252 14.99 22.71 1.26
N THR A 253 13.74 22.35 1.01
CA THR A 253 13.06 21.20 1.59
C THR A 253 12.80 20.15 0.52
N TYR A 254 12.65 18.90 0.93
CA TYR A 254 12.29 17.83 0.01
C TYR A 254 11.49 16.75 0.70
N ARG A 255 10.69 16.05 -0.10
CA ARG A 255 9.91 14.90 0.34
C ARG A 255 9.97 13.81 -0.72
N LEU A 256 10.35 12.60 -0.31
CA LEU A 256 10.36 11.41 -1.14
C LEU A 256 9.57 10.32 -0.41
N VAL A 257 8.63 9.69 -1.11
CA VAL A 257 7.81 8.58 -0.60
C VAL A 257 7.94 7.44 -1.61
N ALA A 258 8.65 6.37 -1.22
CA ALA A 258 8.95 5.25 -2.10
C ALA A 258 9.04 3.91 -1.37
N ILE A 259 8.89 2.82 -2.13
CA ILE A 259 9.25 1.45 -1.73
C ILE A 259 10.63 1.20 -2.34
N GLY A 260 11.65 1.06 -1.49
CA GLY A 260 13.02 0.84 -1.90
C GLY A 260 13.96 0.77 -0.71
N ASN A 261 15.26 0.70 -0.98
CA ASN A 261 16.30 0.65 0.04
C ASN A 261 16.84 2.07 0.33
N PHE A 262 16.65 2.52 1.57
CA PHE A 262 17.09 3.83 2.05
C PHE A 262 18.31 3.62 2.96
N PRO A 263 19.50 4.15 2.60
CA PRO A 263 20.68 3.98 3.45
C PRO A 263 20.51 4.76 4.77
N ASP A 264 20.40 4.06 5.89
CA ASP A 264 20.17 4.66 7.22
C ASP A 264 21.20 5.75 7.58
N SER A 265 22.45 5.61 7.13
CA SER A 265 23.52 6.58 7.37
C SER A 265 23.30 7.95 6.72
N ASN A 266 22.38 8.03 5.76
CA ASN A 266 22.17 9.24 4.96
C ASN A 266 21.11 10.17 5.57
N TYR A 267 20.33 9.71 6.55
CA TYR A 267 19.17 10.42 7.05
C TYR A 267 19.22 10.68 8.55
N LYS A 268 18.86 11.91 8.96
CA LYS A 268 18.51 12.17 10.35
C LYS A 268 17.30 11.30 10.70
N SER A 269 17.28 10.68 11.88
CA SER A 269 16.15 9.84 12.32
C SER A 269 14.80 10.56 12.38
N THR A 270 14.81 11.89 12.43
CA THR A 270 13.61 12.74 12.35
C THR A 270 13.08 12.94 10.93
N ASN A 271 13.89 12.63 9.92
CA ASN A 271 13.60 12.91 8.52
C ASN A 271 13.25 11.64 7.74
N ILE A 272 13.33 10.45 8.34
CA ILE A 272 12.98 9.18 7.71
C ILE A 272 11.97 8.45 8.61
N GLY A 273 10.93 7.90 8.00
CA GLY A 273 9.89 7.18 8.70
C GLY A 273 9.19 6.19 7.79
N GLN A 274 8.48 5.24 8.39
CA GLN A 274 7.65 4.32 7.64
C GLN A 274 6.42 5.05 7.08
N TYR A 275 6.07 4.78 5.83
CA TYR A 275 4.90 5.34 5.18
C TYR A 275 4.17 4.24 4.39
N PRO A 276 2.89 3.96 4.66
CA PRO A 276 2.17 2.82 4.09
C PRO A 276 1.76 3.06 2.63
N ILE A 277 2.71 2.93 1.69
CA ILE A 277 2.41 2.92 0.25
C ILE A 277 1.59 1.68 -0.09
N ILE A 278 1.95 0.53 0.48
CA ILE A 278 1.11 -0.67 0.51
C ILE A 278 0.77 -0.92 1.98
N PRO A 279 -0.40 -0.46 2.45
CA PRO A 279 -0.80 -0.65 3.84
C PRO A 279 -1.01 -2.14 4.15
N ALA A 280 -0.46 -2.57 5.28
CA ALA A 280 -0.78 -3.85 5.90
C ALA A 280 -1.92 -3.65 6.89
N VAL A 281 -3.00 -4.41 6.75
CA VAL A 281 -4.16 -4.35 7.64
C VAL A 281 -4.28 -5.66 8.40
N ASP A 282 -4.18 -5.60 9.71
CA ASP A 282 -4.49 -6.73 10.57
C ASP A 282 -6.01 -6.86 10.67
N THR A 283 -6.51 -7.99 10.18
CA THR A 283 -7.93 -8.33 10.15
C THR A 283 -8.18 -9.50 11.07
N THR A 284 -9.06 -9.29 12.04
CA THR A 284 -9.63 -10.35 12.87
C THR A 284 -11.09 -10.50 12.48
N TYR A 285 -11.48 -11.69 12.06
CA TYR A 285 -12.85 -12.00 11.72
C TYR A 285 -13.31 -13.20 12.53
N ASP A 286 -14.47 -13.08 13.17
CA ASP A 286 -15.04 -14.09 14.02
C ASP A 286 -16.51 -14.30 13.65
N THR A 287 -16.90 -15.57 13.52
CA THR A 287 -18.26 -16.02 13.25
C THR A 287 -18.51 -17.29 14.06
N PRO A 288 -19.78 -17.65 14.31
CA PRO A 288 -20.09 -18.89 15.03
C PRO A 288 -19.51 -20.16 14.40
N SER A 289 -19.17 -20.13 13.11
CA SER A 289 -18.65 -21.27 12.34
C SER A 289 -17.14 -21.22 12.07
N ALA A 290 -16.51 -20.05 12.17
CA ALA A 290 -15.11 -19.85 11.79
C ALA A 290 -14.54 -18.55 12.37
N SER A 291 -13.27 -18.57 12.77
CA SER A 291 -12.51 -17.40 13.19
C SER A 291 -11.14 -17.41 12.51
N TYR A 292 -10.67 -16.24 12.05
CA TYR A 292 -9.33 -16.09 11.52
C TYR A 292 -8.72 -14.74 11.94
N ASN A 293 -7.39 -14.73 12.03
CA ASN A 293 -6.60 -13.52 12.21
C ASN A 293 -5.48 -13.51 11.18
N ARG A 294 -5.43 -12.48 10.34
CA ARG A 294 -4.44 -12.35 9.26
C ARG A 294 -4.10 -10.90 8.97
N THR A 295 -2.88 -10.69 8.51
CA THR A 295 -2.44 -9.42 7.92
C THR A 295 -2.67 -9.46 6.41
N VAL A 296 -3.37 -8.45 5.89
CA VAL A 296 -3.63 -8.28 4.45
C VAL A 296 -2.78 -7.12 3.94
N LEU A 297 -1.96 -7.36 2.92
CA LEU A 297 -1.33 -6.29 2.16
C LEU A 297 -2.35 -5.76 1.15
N VAL A 298 -2.68 -4.49 1.28
CA VAL A 298 -3.70 -3.85 0.45
C VAL A 298 -2.99 -3.09 -0.65
N GLU A 299 -2.94 -3.67 -1.84
CA GLU A 299 -2.45 -2.96 -3.01
C GLU A 299 -3.42 -1.82 -3.36
N VAL A 300 -2.87 -0.61 -3.37
CA VAL A 300 -3.54 0.56 -3.92
C VAL A 300 -3.03 0.67 -5.34
N ASP A 301 -3.88 0.45 -6.34
CA ASP A 301 -3.52 0.73 -7.72
C ASP A 301 -3.60 2.25 -7.92
N ASP A 302 -2.54 2.87 -8.45
CA ASP A 302 -2.46 4.35 -8.57
C ASP A 302 -3.26 4.90 -9.76
N GLY A 303 -3.94 4.03 -10.54
CA GLY A 303 -4.79 4.41 -11.67
C GLY A 303 -4.04 4.59 -12.98
#